data_AF-A0A5E4LAW9-F1
#
_entry.id   AF-A0A5E4LAW9-F1
#
_cell.length_a   1.000
_cell.length_b   1.000
_cell.length_c   1.000
_cell.angle_alpha   90.00
_cell.angle_beta   90.00
_cell.angle_gamma   90.00
#
_symmetry.space_group_name_H-M   'P 1'
#
loop_
_entity.id
_entity.type
_entity.pdbx_description
1 polymer ?
#
loop_
_entity_poly.entity_id
_entity_poly.type
_entity_poly.pdbx_seq_one_letter_code
_entity_poly.pdbx_strand_id
1 'polypeptide(L)'
;MWFVVALAAAIIASAAYLLAGQARRKQYRLGFLCLMLWGVSIMVFVDHLISYLEGGPFMETETSGLIGSSVLLGILMLVPVILIWAIAAFTAWGNKICPG
;
A
#
# COMPACT_ATOMS: atom_id res chain seq x y z
N MET A 1 -1.16 13.48 6.79
CA MET A 1 -0.19 13.07 5.74
C MET A 1 -0.06 11.55 5.56
N TRP A 2 -1.17 10.82 5.41
CA TRP A 2 -1.10 9.37 5.13
C TRP A 2 -1.20 9.05 3.63
N PHE A 3 -1.81 9.94 2.84
CA PHE A 3 -1.79 9.88 1.37
C PHE A 3 -0.36 9.81 0.81
N VAL A 4 0.53 10.68 1.29
CA VAL A 4 1.95 10.71 0.86
C VAL A 4 2.64 9.39 1.19
N VAL A 5 2.34 8.78 2.33
CA VAL A 5 2.90 7.49 2.75
C VAL A 5 2.39 6.35 1.85
N ALA A 6 1.09 6.33 1.53
CA ALA A 6 0.51 5.34 0.63
C ALA A 6 1.08 5.44 -0.79
N LEU A 7 1.23 6.67 -1.30
CA LEU A 7 1.79 6.94 -2.63
C LEU A 7 3.29 6.60 -2.69
N ALA A 8 4.06 6.96 -1.66
CA ALA A 8 5.47 6.56 -1.54
C ALA A 8 5.61 5.02 -1.48
N ALA A 9 4.75 4.33 -0.73
CA ALA A 9 4.76 2.87 -0.66
C ALA A 9 4.43 2.22 -2.02
N ALA A 10 3.47 2.77 -2.77
CA ALA A 10 3.13 2.30 -4.12
C ALA A 10 4.29 2.50 -5.10
N ILE A 11 5.01 3.64 -5.03
CA ILE A 11 6.20 3.90 -5.84
C ILE A 11 7.32 2.92 -5.48
N ILE A 12 7.60 2.72 -4.19
CA ILE A 12 8.64 1.78 -3.72
C ILE A 12 8.31 0.36 -4.16
N ALA A 13 7.06 -0.08 -4.06
CA ALA A 13 6.64 -1.40 -4.52
C ALA A 13 6.75 -1.54 -6.04
N SER A 14 6.44 -0.48 -6.80
CA SER A 14 6.61 -0.46 -8.26
C SER A 14 8.09 -0.51 -8.64
N ALA A 15 8.95 0.23 -7.94
CA ALA A 15 10.40 0.17 -8.11
C ALA A 15 10.94 -1.23 -7.76
N ALA A 16 10.47 -1.83 -6.66
CA ALA A 16 10.82 -3.19 -6.28
C ALA A 16 10.35 -4.22 -7.31
N TYR A 17 9.17 -4.02 -7.92
CA TYR A 17 8.71 -4.86 -9.02
C TYR A 17 9.62 -4.74 -10.26
N LEU A 18 10.01 -3.53 -10.64
CA LEU A 18 10.89 -3.28 -11.79
C LEU A 18 12.31 -3.83 -11.57
N LEU A 19 12.87 -3.64 -10.38
CA LEU A 19 14.21 -4.11 -10.01
C LEU A 19 14.26 -5.62 -9.70
N ALA A 20 13.13 -6.23 -9.31
CA ALA A 20 13.06 -7.66 -9.11
C ALA A 20 13.16 -8.39 -10.47
N GLY A 21 14.13 -9.29 -10.60
CA GLY A 21 14.23 -10.20 -11.74
C GLY A 21 12.98 -11.06 -11.93
N GLN A 22 12.71 -11.50 -13.16
CA GLN A 22 11.43 -12.12 -13.55
C GLN A 22 11.07 -13.36 -12.69
N ALA A 23 12.07 -14.10 -12.21
CA ALA A 23 11.90 -15.23 -11.30
C ALA A 23 11.27 -14.81 -9.95
N ARG A 24 11.73 -13.70 -9.36
CA ARG A 24 11.22 -13.19 -8.08
C ARG A 24 9.83 -12.56 -8.23
N ARG A 25 9.55 -11.91 -9.37
CA ARG A 25 8.21 -11.37 -9.68
C ARG A 25 7.12 -12.44 -9.62
N LYS A 26 7.41 -13.63 -10.15
CA LYS A 26 6.46 -14.74 -10.24
C LYS A 26 6.34 -15.51 -8.92
N GLN A 27 7.42 -15.63 -8.15
CA GLN A 27 7.42 -16.30 -6.85
C GLN A 27 6.68 -15.50 -5.77
N TYR A 28 6.93 -14.18 -5.68
CA TYR A 28 6.35 -13.33 -4.62
C TYR A 28 5.07 -12.60 -5.04
N ARG A 29 4.54 -12.89 -6.23
CA ARG A 29 3.38 -12.21 -6.84
C ARG A 29 3.46 -10.68 -6.65
N LEU A 30 4.63 -10.10 -6.93
CA LEU A 30 4.89 -8.66 -6.73
C LEU A 30 3.91 -7.77 -7.53
N GLY A 31 3.35 -8.28 -8.64
CA GLY A 31 2.29 -7.59 -9.37
C GLY A 31 0.98 -7.46 -8.58
N PHE A 32 0.63 -8.46 -7.77
CA PHE A 32 -0.53 -8.42 -6.88
C PHE A 32 -0.33 -7.40 -5.75
N LEU A 33 0.89 -7.33 -5.20
CA LEU A 33 1.27 -6.30 -4.22
C LEU A 33 1.18 -4.89 -4.81
N CYS A 34 1.70 -4.68 -6.03
CA CYS A 34 1.61 -3.38 -6.71
C CYS A 34 0.16 -2.96 -6.95
N LEU A 35 -0.69 -3.88 -7.43
CA LEU A 35 -2.12 -3.62 -7.63
C LEU A 35 -2.81 -3.23 -6.31
N MET A 36 -2.53 -3.92 -5.21
CA MET A 36 -3.10 -3.56 -3.91
C MET A 36 -2.62 -2.19 -3.43
N LEU A 37 -1.33 -1.89 -3.54
CA LEU A 37 -0.79 -0.59 -3.09
C LEU A 37 -1.26 0.58 -3.96
N TRP A 38 -1.39 0.38 -5.28
CA TRP A 38 -2.00 1.37 -6.16
C TRP A 38 -3.49 1.55 -5.89
N GLY A 39 -4.23 0.46 -5.63
CA GLY A 39 -5.64 0.52 -5.25
C GLY A 39 -5.86 1.30 -3.96
N VAL A 40 -5.05 1.05 -2.94
CA VAL A 40 -5.06 1.84 -1.69
C VAL A 40 -4.74 3.29 -1.97
N SER A 41 -3.69 3.59 -2.74
CA SER A 41 -3.32 4.97 -3.08
C SER A 41 -4.47 5.73 -3.77
N ILE A 42 -5.24 5.07 -4.65
CA ILE A 42 -6.40 5.67 -5.31
C ILE A 42 -7.56 5.87 -4.33
N MET A 43 -7.85 4.89 -3.46
CA MET A 43 -8.89 5.03 -2.43
C MET A 43 -8.60 6.21 -1.50
N VAL A 44 -7.36 6.34 -1.02
CA VAL A 44 -6.94 7.48 -0.18
C VAL A 44 -7.03 8.79 -0.95
N PHE A 45 -6.65 8.79 -2.23
CA PHE A 45 -6.77 9.98 -3.06
C PHE A 45 -8.22 10.46 -3.18
N VAL A 46 -9.15 9.54 -3.42
CA VAL A 46 -10.59 9.84 -3.55
C VAL A 46 -11.16 10.35 -2.22
N ASP A 47 -10.78 9.73 -1.10
CA ASP A 47 -11.18 10.16 0.25
C ASP A 47 -10.74 11.62 0.53
N HIS A 48 -9.50 11.95 0.17
CA HIS A 48 -8.97 13.32 0.30
C HIS A 48 -9.61 14.30 -0.69
N LEU A 49 -9.93 13.84 -1.90
CA LEU A 49 -10.60 14.65 -2.93
C LEU A 49 -12.01 15.03 -2.49
N ILE A 50 -12.77 14.10 -1.94
CA ILE A 50 -14.13 14.37 -1.41
C ILE A 50 -14.03 15.34 -0.23
N SER A 51 -13.13 15.08 0.72
CA SER A 51 -12.93 15.95 1.89
C SER A 51 -12.56 17.39 1.50
N TYR A 52 -11.78 17.57 0.43
CA TYR A 52 -11.50 18.91 -0.10
C TYR A 52 -12.70 19.58 -0.76
N LEU A 53 -13.49 18.83 -1.54
CA LEU A 53 -14.69 19.36 -2.19
C LEU A 53 -15.73 19.83 -1.16
N GLU A 54 -15.73 19.25 0.04
CA GLU A 54 -16.54 19.66 1.20
C GLU A 54 -16.00 20.91 1.92
N GLY A 55 -14.93 21.53 1.42
CA GLY A 55 -14.31 22.71 2.02
C GLY A 55 -13.29 22.38 3.12
N GLY A 56 -12.94 21.10 3.28
CA GLY A 56 -11.85 20.67 4.15
C GLY A 56 -10.48 21.00 3.57
N PRO A 57 -9.42 21.09 4.39
CA PRO A 57 -8.08 21.34 3.89
C PRO A 57 -7.54 20.13 3.12
N PHE A 58 -7.12 20.30 1.86
CA PHE A 58 -6.44 19.25 1.08
C PHE A 58 -5.16 18.73 1.76
N MET A 59 -4.53 19.61 2.53
CA MET A 59 -3.28 19.40 3.23
C MET A 59 -3.43 19.99 4.62
N GLU A 60 -4.08 19.25 5.53
CA GLU A 60 -3.88 19.49 6.95
C GLU A 60 -2.43 19.13 7.32
N THR A 61 -1.56 20.13 7.30
CA THR A 61 -0.17 20.02 7.79
C THR A 61 -0.10 20.06 9.31
N GLU A 62 -1.16 20.55 9.98
CA GLU A 62 -1.23 20.77 11.43
C GLU A 62 -2.52 20.17 11.99
N THR A 63 -2.52 18.90 12.39
CA THR A 63 -3.61 18.35 13.23
C THR A 63 -3.08 18.19 14.65
N SER A 64 -3.34 19.20 15.49
CA SER A 64 -3.18 19.12 16.94
C SER A 64 -4.30 18.23 17.52
N GLY A 65 -4.17 16.91 17.37
CA GLY A 65 -5.19 15.96 17.82
C GLY A 65 -4.66 14.53 17.99
N LEU A 66 -4.89 13.99 19.20
CA LEU A 66 -4.78 12.63 19.78
C LEU A 66 -3.62 11.66 19.39
N ILE A 67 -3.04 11.76 18.19
CA ILE A 67 -1.84 11.05 17.74
C ILE A 67 -1.04 12.07 16.94
N GLY A 68 0.00 12.66 17.55
CA GLY A 68 0.79 13.76 16.97
C GLY A 68 1.56 13.44 15.68
N SER A 69 1.28 12.32 15.01
CA SER A 69 1.90 11.93 13.75
C SER A 69 0.87 11.25 12.83
N SER A 70 0.29 12.03 11.91
CA SER A 70 -0.58 11.52 10.83
C SER A 70 0.14 10.52 9.90
N VAL A 71 1.47 10.46 9.97
CA VAL A 71 2.33 9.45 9.33
C VAL A 71 2.14 8.07 9.97
N LEU A 72 1.97 7.99 11.29
CA LEU A 72 1.83 6.72 12.01
C LEU A 72 0.52 6.01 11.63
N LEU A 73 -0.55 6.77 11.44
CA LEU A 73 -1.83 6.25 10.94
C LEU A 73 -1.68 5.63 9.54
N GLY A 74 -0.92 6.28 8.66
CA GLY A 74 -0.62 5.76 7.33
C GLY A 74 0.19 4.46 7.34
N ILE A 75 1.18 4.37 8.24
CA ILE A 75 1.96 3.13 8.45
C ILE A 75 1.06 2.02 8.98
N LEU A 76 0.15 2.33 9.92
CA LEU A 76 -0.77 1.34 10.49
C LEU A 76 -1.71 0.75 9.44
N MET A 77 -2.15 1.55 8.46
CA MET A 77 -3.00 1.10 7.35
C MET A 77 -2.26 0.24 6.31
N LEU A 78 -0.93 0.29 6.27
CA LEU A 78 -0.11 -0.60 5.42
C LEU A 78 -0.01 -2.03 6.00
N VAL A 79 -0.13 -2.19 7.32
CA VAL A 79 -0.05 -3.49 8.01
C VAL A 79 -1.03 -4.53 7.43
N PRO A 80 -2.35 -4.27 7.32
CA PRO A 80 -3.28 -5.26 6.77
C PRO A 80 -2.98 -5.60 5.30
N VAL A 81 -2.54 -4.63 4.49
CA VAL A 81 -2.19 -4.84 3.08
C VAL A 81 -1.00 -5.79 2.95
N ILE A 82 0.04 -5.56 3.78
CA ILE A 82 1.23 -6.41 3.81
C ILE A 82 0.89 -7.81 4.35
N LEU A 83 0.02 -7.92 5.35
CA LEU A 83 -0.44 -9.21 5.88
C LEU A 83 -1.18 -10.03 4.81
N ILE A 84 -2.11 -9.43 4.08
CA ILE A 84 -2.84 -10.12 2.99
C ILE A 84 -1.86 -10.56 1.90
N TRP A 85 -0.91 -9.70 1.54
CA TRP A 85 0.12 -10.07 0.58
C TRP A 85 1.01 -11.22 1.08
N ALA A 86 1.43 -11.20 2.34
CA ALA A 86 2.27 -12.25 2.92
C ALA A 86 1.57 -13.61 2.87
N ILE A 87 0.27 -13.67 3.21
CA ILE A 87 -0.55 -14.88 3.11
C ILE A 87 -0.68 -15.34 1.64
N ALA A 88 -0.95 -14.41 0.72
CA ALA A 88 -1.05 -14.70 -0.71
C ALA A 88 0.28 -15.18 -1.32
N ALA A 89 1.40 -14.66 -0.86
CA ALA A 89 2.74 -15.09 -1.27
C ALA A 89 3.07 -16.47 -0.68
N PHE A 90 2.74 -16.72 0.58
CA PHE A 90 2.97 -18.00 1.26
C PHE A 90 2.16 -19.14 0.62
N THR A 91 0.87 -18.94 0.37
CA THR A 91 0.02 -19.92 -0.32
C THR A 91 0.48 -20.20 -1.76
N ALA A 92 0.92 -19.17 -2.47
CA ALA A 92 1.46 -19.33 -3.83
C ALA A 92 2.79 -20.11 -3.86
N TRP A 93 3.60 -19.99 -2.80
CA TRP A 93 4.82 -20.79 -2.64
C TRP A 93 4.49 -22.24 -2.29
N GLY A 94 3.55 -22.50 -1.37
CA GLY A 94 3.12 -23.86 -1.01
C GLY A 94 2.58 -24.67 -2.21
N ASN A 95 1.81 -24.02 -3.10
CA ASN A 95 1.23 -24.68 -4.28
C ASN A 95 2.27 -25.04 -5.37
N LYS A 96 3.53 -24.60 -5.23
CA LYS A 96 4.64 -24.92 -6.15
C LYS A 96 5.44 -26.15 -5.72
N ILE A 97 5.34 -26.57 -4.46
CA ILE A 97 6.17 -27.65 -3.88
C ILE A 97 5.46 -29.01 -3.96
N CYS A 98 4.12 -29.03 -3.88
CA CYS A 98 3.32 -30.23 -4.09
C CYS A 98 2.36 -30.01 -5.27
N PRO A 99 2.78 -30.25 -6.52
CA PRO A 99 1.83 -30.38 -7.62
C PRO A 99 1.07 -31.69 -7.40
N GLY A 100 -0.25 -31.58 -7.15
CA GLY A 100 -1.15 -32.73 -7.24
C GLY A 100 -1.20 -33.29 -8.65
#